data_AF-A0AAW9J7L7-F1
#
_entry.id   AF-A0AAW9J7L7-F1
#
_cell.length_a   1.000
_cell.length_b   1.000
_cell.length_c   1.000
_cell.angle_alpha   90.00
_cell.angle_beta   90.00
_cell.angle_gamma   90.00
#
_symmetry.space_group_name_H-M   'P 1'
#
loop_
_entity.id
_entity.type
_entity.pdbx_description
1 polymer ?
#
loop_
_entity_poly.entity_id
_entity_poly.type
_entity_poly.pdbx_seq_one_letter_code
_entity_poly.pdbx_strand_id
1 'polypeptide(L)'
;MKYILDNEIIKISANTFGGELNNLISKKNSTEFLWNGDESYWKYHSPILFPIVGRVTDGKYLVDGLEYELPQHGLARTKDFKMIEKDDNHIVFELLWSEDTLKVYPYKFSLKLSYELLENGVKVGYNVTNLDDKDIYFSIGGHPAFMCPLMVGEKLEDYYFEFNQKENCSLMELN
;
A
#
# COMPACT_ATOMS: atom_id res chain seq x y z
N MET A 1 14.11 -5.02 -3.84
CA MET A 1 14.19 -6.25 -4.65
C MET A 1 12.80 -6.57 -5.16
N LYS A 2 12.65 -6.97 -6.43
CA LYS A 2 11.35 -7.19 -7.06
C LYS A 2 11.08 -8.68 -7.24
N TYR A 3 9.88 -9.11 -6.87
CA TYR A 3 9.38 -10.48 -7.00
C TYR A 3 8.22 -10.53 -7.98
N ILE A 4 8.06 -11.67 -8.65
CA ILE A 4 7.01 -11.89 -9.67
C ILE A 4 6.22 -13.13 -9.26
N LEU A 5 4.90 -13.05 -9.41
CA LEU A 5 3.97 -14.18 -9.38
C LEU A 5 3.10 -14.09 -10.65
N ASP A 6 2.82 -15.22 -11.29
CA ASP A 6 1.94 -15.26 -12.45
C ASP A 6 1.16 -16.58 -12.56
N ASN A 7 0.06 -16.52 -13.29
CA ASN A 7 -0.75 -17.67 -13.70
C ASN A 7 -1.06 -17.54 -15.19
N GLU A 8 -2.04 -18.27 -15.72
CA GLU A 8 -2.39 -18.21 -17.15
C GLU A 8 -2.97 -16.86 -17.59
N ILE A 9 -3.58 -16.08 -16.68
CA ILE A 9 -4.38 -14.89 -17.01
C ILE A 9 -3.65 -13.60 -16.64
N ILE A 10 -3.00 -13.55 -15.49
CA ILE A 10 -2.35 -12.34 -14.97
C ILE A 10 -0.93 -12.58 -14.47
N LYS A 11 -0.15 -11.51 -14.45
CA LYS A 11 1.18 -11.43 -13.86
C LYS A 11 1.24 -10.22 -12.95
N ILE A 12 1.68 -10.43 -11.72
CA ILE A 12 1.95 -9.34 -10.79
C ILE A 12 3.43 -9.21 -10.50
N SER A 13 3.82 -8.04 -9.99
CA SER A 13 5.12 -7.91 -9.36
C SER A 13 5.05 -7.00 -8.15
N ALA A 14 5.85 -7.32 -7.13
CA ALA A 14 5.89 -6.57 -5.90
C ALA A 14 7.34 -6.34 -5.44
N ASN A 15 7.62 -5.18 -4.87
CA ASN A 15 8.95 -4.76 -4.45
C ASN A 15 9.06 -4.77 -2.92
N THR A 16 10.19 -5.26 -2.41
CA THR A 16 10.50 -5.19 -0.98
C THR A 16 10.53 -3.76 -0.46
N PHE A 17 10.94 -2.82 -1.29
CA PHE A 17 10.87 -1.41 -0.94
C PHE A 17 9.39 -0.98 -0.89
N GLY A 18 8.94 -0.56 0.28
CA GLY A 18 7.55 -0.25 0.57
C GLY A 18 6.62 -1.45 0.66
N GLY A 19 7.13 -2.67 0.41
CA GLY A 19 6.31 -3.86 0.21
C GLY A 19 5.26 -3.65 -0.90
N GLU A 20 5.56 -2.82 -1.89
CA GLU A 20 4.62 -2.25 -2.84
C GLU A 20 4.29 -3.19 -4.01
N LEU A 21 3.01 -3.28 -4.38
CA LEU A 21 2.58 -3.88 -5.65
C LEU A 21 2.87 -2.91 -6.80
N ASN A 22 3.75 -3.28 -7.73
CA ASN A 22 4.16 -2.39 -8.83
C ASN A 22 3.47 -2.70 -10.16
N ASN A 23 3.08 -3.95 -10.42
CA ASN A 23 2.46 -4.31 -11.70
C ASN A 23 1.30 -5.27 -11.45
N LEU A 24 0.24 -5.11 -12.24
CA LEU A 24 -0.83 -6.08 -12.45
C LEU A 24 -1.11 -6.09 -13.95
N ILE A 25 -0.64 -7.14 -14.63
CA ILE A 25 -0.66 -7.23 -16.09
C ILE A 25 -1.58 -8.37 -16.52
N SER A 26 -2.51 -8.09 -17.43
CA SER A 26 -3.24 -9.12 -18.18
C SER A 26 -2.31 -9.76 -19.21
N LYS A 27 -2.14 -11.08 -19.16
CA LYS A 27 -1.34 -11.84 -20.14
C LYS A 27 -2.06 -12.02 -21.49
N LYS A 28 -3.38 -11.84 -21.52
CA LYS A 28 -4.20 -11.98 -22.75
C LYS A 28 -3.89 -10.90 -23.79
N ASN A 29 -3.69 -9.66 -23.34
CA ASN A 29 -3.55 -8.49 -24.19
C ASN A 29 -2.40 -7.56 -23.76
N SER A 30 -1.59 -7.98 -22.78
CA SER A 30 -0.48 -7.20 -22.22
C SER A 30 -0.89 -5.85 -21.61
N THR A 31 -2.16 -5.69 -21.21
CA THR A 31 -2.63 -4.48 -20.51
C THR A 31 -2.05 -4.44 -19.10
N GLU A 32 -1.34 -3.35 -18.78
CA GLU A 32 -0.96 -2.99 -17.41
C GLU A 32 -2.10 -2.20 -16.77
N PHE A 33 -2.56 -2.66 -15.60
CA PHE A 33 -3.64 -2.01 -14.87
C PHE A 33 -3.13 -0.96 -13.89
N LEU A 34 -1.96 -1.15 -13.27
CA LEU A 34 -1.41 -0.21 -12.30
C LEU A 34 -0.63 0.91 -12.98
N TRP A 35 -0.72 2.10 -12.40
CA TRP A 35 0.10 3.23 -12.80
C TRP A 35 1.58 2.87 -12.82
N ASN A 36 2.31 3.33 -13.83
CA ASN A 36 3.68 2.93 -14.13
C ASN A 36 4.77 3.58 -13.26
N GLY A 37 4.38 4.44 -12.31
CA GLY A 37 5.31 5.11 -11.40
C GLY A 37 6.15 6.22 -12.06
N ASP A 38 5.70 6.86 -13.15
CA ASP A 38 6.44 7.97 -13.75
C ASP A 38 6.61 9.11 -12.73
N GLU A 39 7.85 9.30 -12.28
CA GLU A 39 8.22 10.25 -11.23
C GLU A 39 7.91 11.70 -11.59
N SER A 40 7.73 12.00 -12.87
CA SER A 40 7.31 13.33 -13.37
C SER A 40 5.92 13.70 -12.86
N TYR A 41 5.08 12.70 -12.55
CA TYR A 41 3.72 12.87 -12.03
C TYR A 41 3.58 12.28 -10.63
N TRP A 42 3.89 11.00 -10.46
CA TRP A 42 3.78 10.28 -9.20
C TRP A 42 4.67 9.03 -9.19
N LYS A 43 5.72 9.03 -8.37
CA LYS A 43 6.75 7.98 -8.34
C LYS A 43 6.33 6.64 -7.73
N TYR A 44 5.17 6.58 -7.07
CA TYR A 44 4.66 5.35 -6.45
C TYR A 44 3.68 4.66 -7.41
N HIS A 45 3.32 3.41 -7.12
CA HIS A 45 2.37 2.61 -7.91
C HIS A 45 1.15 2.24 -7.06
N SER A 46 1.40 1.60 -5.91
CA SER A 46 0.37 1.17 -4.95
C SER A 46 0.94 1.11 -3.53
N PRO A 47 1.38 2.25 -2.96
CA PRO A 47 2.08 2.26 -1.69
C PRO A 47 1.16 1.85 -0.54
N ILE A 48 1.77 1.25 0.48
CA ILE A 48 1.10 0.94 1.75
C ILE A 48 1.25 2.11 2.72
N LEU A 49 0.13 2.51 3.31
CA LEU A 49 0.02 3.64 4.23
C LEU A 49 -0.05 3.08 5.65
N PHE A 50 1.01 3.25 6.43
CA PHE A 50 1.11 2.80 7.81
C PHE A 50 2.23 3.57 8.52
N PRO A 51 2.05 4.01 9.79
CA PRO A 51 0.92 3.74 10.69
C PRO A 51 -0.24 4.75 10.56
N ILE A 52 -0.23 5.63 9.56
CA ILE A 52 -1.32 6.57 9.30
C ILE A 52 -1.75 6.59 7.84
N VAL A 53 -3.04 6.87 7.62
CA VAL A 53 -3.59 7.31 6.34
C VAL A 53 -3.73 8.83 6.37
N GLY A 54 -3.30 9.52 5.32
CA GLY A 54 -3.34 10.97 5.24
C GLY A 54 -2.16 11.63 5.97
N ARG A 55 -2.41 12.73 6.66
CA ARG A 55 -1.39 13.54 7.33
C ARG A 55 -1.89 13.99 8.70
N VAL A 56 -0.99 14.06 9.68
CA VAL A 56 -1.26 14.74 10.96
C VAL A 56 -0.98 16.24 10.84
N THR A 57 -1.71 17.06 11.59
CA THR A 57 -1.51 18.52 11.64
C THR A 57 -0.05 18.83 11.96
N ASP A 58 0.55 19.76 11.20
CA ASP A 58 1.96 20.14 11.28
C ASP A 58 2.98 19.00 11.14
N GLY A 59 2.55 17.79 10.73
CA GLY A 59 3.43 16.61 10.63
C GLY A 59 3.85 16.04 11.99
N LYS A 60 3.17 16.41 13.08
CA LYS A 60 3.54 16.05 14.44
C LYS A 60 2.37 15.48 15.23
N TYR A 61 2.68 14.64 16.22
CA TYR A 61 1.69 14.07 17.13
C TYR A 61 2.33 13.77 18.49
N LEU A 62 1.48 13.57 19.51
CA LEU A 62 1.91 13.30 20.88
C LEU A 62 1.66 11.85 21.25
N VAL A 63 2.63 11.24 21.92
CA VAL A 63 2.50 9.97 22.63
C VAL A 63 3.05 10.16 24.03
N ASP A 64 2.25 9.93 25.06
CA ASP A 64 2.63 10.09 26.47
C ASP A 64 3.28 11.46 26.80
N GLY A 65 2.82 12.52 26.11
CA GLY A 65 3.33 13.88 26.27
C GLY A 65 4.63 14.19 25.50
N LEU A 66 5.19 13.22 24.77
CA LEU A 66 6.36 13.41 23.91
C LEU A 66 5.93 13.63 22.46
N GLU A 67 6.58 14.59 21.79
CA GLU A 67 6.33 14.93 20.39
C GLU A 67 7.14 14.03 19.45
N TYR A 68 6.46 13.56 18.39
CA TYR A 68 7.03 12.76 17.32
C TYR A 68 6.69 13.36 15.96
N GLU A 69 7.64 13.33 15.03
CA GLU A 69 7.41 13.70 13.64
C GLU A 69 6.94 12.48 12.84
N LEU A 70 5.81 12.61 12.15
CA LEU A 70 5.19 11.54 11.37
C LEU A 70 4.95 12.02 9.94
N PRO A 71 5.70 11.52 8.95
CA PRO A 71 5.50 11.91 7.55
C PRO A 71 4.11 11.51 7.06
N GLN A 72 3.63 12.24 6.05
CA GLN A 72 2.37 11.91 5.36
C GLN A 72 2.37 10.44 4.93
N HIS A 73 1.27 9.74 5.18
CA HIS A 73 1.04 8.31 4.95
C HIS A 73 1.98 7.37 5.73
N GLY A 74 2.64 7.90 6.75
CA GLY A 74 3.52 7.14 7.62
C GLY A 74 4.81 6.70 6.93
N LEU A 75 5.36 5.60 7.43
CA LEU A 75 6.72 5.16 7.13
C LEU A 75 6.78 3.93 6.22
N ALA A 76 5.72 3.12 6.13
CA ALA A 76 5.81 1.81 5.47
C ALA A 76 6.29 1.92 4.01
N ARG A 77 5.69 2.80 3.21
CA ARG A 77 6.05 3.03 1.79
C ARG A 77 7.50 3.47 1.52
N THR A 78 8.28 3.82 2.54
CA THR A 78 9.68 4.26 2.39
C THR A 78 10.67 3.35 3.12
N LYS A 79 10.24 2.18 3.61
CA LYS A 79 11.10 1.20 4.27
C LYS A 79 11.23 -0.07 3.46
N ASP A 80 12.36 -0.74 3.60
CA ASP A 80 12.54 -2.08 3.05
C ASP A 80 11.89 -3.12 3.94
N PHE A 81 11.03 -3.94 3.33
CA PHE A 81 10.48 -5.13 3.94
C PHE A 81 11.37 -6.34 3.63
N LYS A 82 11.30 -7.36 4.48
CA LYS A 82 11.93 -8.66 4.22
C LYS A 82 10.90 -9.61 3.61
N MET A 83 11.25 -10.34 2.56
CA MET A 83 10.44 -11.47 2.11
C MET A 83 10.62 -12.61 3.12
N ILE A 84 9.51 -13.05 3.71
CA ILE A 84 9.50 -14.09 4.75
C ILE A 84 8.82 -15.39 4.29
N GLU A 85 8.01 -15.30 3.23
CA GLU A 85 7.31 -16.44 2.65
C GLU A 85 7.10 -16.19 1.16
N LYS A 86 7.31 -17.23 0.34
CA LYS A 86 6.98 -17.23 -1.08
C LYS A 86 6.72 -18.65 -1.55
N ASP A 87 5.62 -18.84 -2.26
CA ASP A 87 5.34 -20.04 -3.06
C ASP A 87 4.98 -19.64 -4.52
N ASP A 88 4.24 -20.49 -5.22
CA ASP A 88 3.87 -20.30 -6.62
C ASP A 88 2.82 -19.20 -6.83
N ASN A 89 1.90 -19.02 -5.88
CA ASN A 89 0.80 -18.04 -6.00
C ASN A 89 0.72 -17.06 -4.83
N HIS A 90 1.64 -17.11 -3.87
CA HIS A 90 1.64 -16.30 -2.66
C HIS A 90 3.02 -15.72 -2.35
N ILE A 91 3.04 -14.51 -1.79
CA ILE A 91 4.26 -13.90 -1.23
C ILE A 91 3.91 -13.02 -0.04
N VAL A 92 4.74 -13.09 1.01
CA VAL A 92 4.61 -12.26 2.22
C VAL A 92 5.87 -11.46 2.47
N PHE A 93 5.70 -10.16 2.69
CA PHE A 93 6.72 -9.24 3.12
C PHE A 93 6.48 -8.80 4.57
N GLU A 94 7.54 -8.64 5.36
CA GLU A 94 7.47 -8.17 6.74
C GLU A 94 8.33 -6.93 6.97
N LEU A 95 7.73 -5.90 7.56
CA LEU A 95 8.42 -4.78 8.18
C LEU A 95 8.29 -4.94 9.70
N LEU A 96 9.41 -5.28 10.32
CA LEU A 96 9.54 -5.31 11.77
C LEU A 96 9.97 -3.93 12.27
N TRP A 97 9.52 -3.55 13.46
CA TRP A 97 10.05 -2.38 14.15
C TRP A 97 11.57 -2.40 14.25
N SER A 98 12.16 -1.21 14.34
CA SER A 98 13.58 -0.99 14.59
C SER A 98 13.79 0.31 15.37
N GLU A 99 15.01 0.55 15.84
CA GLU A 99 15.40 1.82 16.47
C GLU A 99 15.07 3.03 15.60
N ASP A 100 15.10 2.89 14.27
CA ASP A 100 14.76 3.98 13.35
C ASP A 100 13.25 4.17 13.20
N THR A 101 12.45 3.11 13.27
CA THR A 101 10.98 3.27 13.23
C THR A 101 10.49 3.86 14.55
N LEU A 102 11.12 3.53 15.68
CA LEU A 102 10.74 4.05 17.01
C LEU A 102 10.92 5.57 17.15
N LYS A 103 11.80 6.18 16.35
CA LYS A 103 11.95 7.65 16.28
C LYS A 103 10.73 8.35 15.67
N VAL A 104 9.92 7.63 14.89
CA VAL A 104 8.76 8.17 14.14
C VAL A 104 7.45 7.64 14.71
N TYR A 105 7.43 6.36 15.09
CA TYR A 105 6.29 5.64 15.63
C TYR A 105 6.77 4.82 16.85
N PRO A 106 6.58 5.31 18.09
CA PRO A 106 7.22 4.80 19.30
C PRO A 106 6.51 3.55 19.84
N TYR A 107 6.27 2.60 18.95
CA TYR A 107 5.63 1.34 19.21
C TYR A 107 6.34 0.21 18.47
N LYS A 108 6.46 -0.94 19.13
CA LYS A 108 6.98 -2.18 18.55
C LYS A 108 5.86 -2.90 17.80
N PHE A 109 6.09 -3.18 16.52
CA PHE A 109 5.12 -3.82 15.64
C PHE A 109 5.80 -4.81 14.69
N SER A 110 5.02 -5.77 14.18
CA SER A 110 5.31 -6.46 12.91
C SER A 110 4.17 -6.15 11.95
N LEU A 111 4.50 -5.63 10.77
CA LEU A 111 3.58 -5.42 9.66
C LEU A 111 3.90 -6.44 8.57
N LYS A 112 2.98 -7.37 8.34
CA LYS A 112 3.05 -8.32 7.24
C LYS A 112 2.09 -7.91 6.11
N LEU A 113 2.62 -7.89 4.91
CA LEU A 113 1.90 -7.62 3.66
C LEU A 113 1.91 -8.90 2.84
N SER A 114 0.74 -9.38 2.45
CA SER A 114 0.61 -10.58 1.63
C SER A 114 -0.02 -10.28 0.28
N TYR A 115 0.53 -10.86 -0.77
CA TYR A 115 -0.05 -10.85 -2.11
C TYR A 115 -0.34 -12.29 -2.54
N GLU A 116 -1.61 -12.60 -2.73
CA GLU A 116 -2.09 -13.89 -3.20
C GLU A 116 -2.69 -13.72 -4.60
N LEU A 117 -2.16 -14.49 -5.55
CA LEU A 117 -2.62 -14.52 -6.92
C LEU A 117 -3.89 -15.37 -7.00
N LEU A 118 -4.98 -14.72 -7.41
CA LEU A 118 -6.25 -15.35 -7.77
C LEU A 118 -6.26 -15.59 -9.28
N GLU A 119 -7.30 -16.27 -9.79
CA GLU A 119 -7.44 -16.56 -11.22
C GLU A 119 -7.25 -15.31 -12.10
N ASN A 120 -7.99 -14.23 -11.84
CA ASN A 120 -7.97 -13.00 -12.64
C ASN A 120 -7.70 -11.73 -11.81
N GLY A 121 -7.16 -11.88 -10.60
CA GLY A 121 -6.92 -10.76 -9.70
C GLY A 121 -5.88 -11.07 -8.63
N VAL A 122 -5.64 -10.08 -7.77
CA VAL A 122 -4.73 -10.22 -6.63
C VAL A 122 -5.48 -9.88 -5.36
N LYS A 123 -5.33 -10.73 -4.34
CA LYS A 123 -5.79 -10.44 -2.98
C LYS A 123 -4.62 -9.85 -2.20
N VAL A 124 -4.84 -8.66 -1.66
CA VAL A 124 -3.88 -7.96 -0.80
C VAL A 124 -4.32 -8.14 0.65
N GLY A 125 -3.41 -8.62 1.49
CA GLY A 125 -3.65 -8.83 2.91
C GLY A 125 -2.71 -7.99 3.77
N TYR A 126 -3.24 -7.53 4.90
CA TYR A 126 -2.52 -6.77 5.91
C TYR A 126 -2.65 -7.48 7.25
N ASN A 127 -1.53 -7.75 7.92
CA ASN A 127 -1.52 -8.25 9.28
C ASN A 127 -0.58 -7.38 10.13
N VAL A 128 -1.15 -6.72 11.14
CA VAL A 128 -0.40 -5.92 12.11
C VAL A 128 -0.41 -6.67 13.43
N THR A 129 0.77 -7.03 13.91
CA THR A 129 0.96 -7.65 15.23
C THR A 129 1.54 -6.62 16.19
N ASN A 130 0.86 -6.39 17.31
CA ASN A 130 1.42 -5.64 18.42
C ASN A 130 2.52 -6.45 19.11
N LEU A 131 3.75 -5.93 19.11
CA LEU A 131 4.91 -6.55 19.78
C LEU A 131 5.39 -5.70 20.96
N ASP A 132 4.63 -4.68 21.32
CA ASP A 132 4.89 -3.81 22.45
C ASP A 132 4.21 -4.34 23.73
N ASP A 133 4.58 -3.77 24.87
CA ASP A 133 3.94 -4.03 26.16
C ASP A 133 2.74 -3.10 26.44
N LYS A 134 2.46 -2.19 25.50
CA LYS A 134 1.37 -1.21 25.52
C LYS A 134 0.46 -1.35 24.30
N ASP A 135 -0.71 -0.73 24.37
CA ASP A 135 -1.59 -0.58 23.22
C ASP A 135 -0.92 0.22 22.11
N ILE A 136 -1.11 -0.20 20.86
CA ILE A 136 -0.60 0.49 19.67
C ILE A 136 -1.78 1.11 18.91
N TYR A 137 -1.59 2.33 18.41
CA TYR A 137 -2.61 3.07 17.67
C TYR A 137 -2.17 3.30 16.24
N PHE A 138 -2.91 2.76 15.27
CA PHE A 138 -2.58 2.91 13.87
C PHE A 138 -3.83 2.98 13.00
N SER A 139 -3.64 3.50 11.79
CA SER A 139 -4.50 3.20 10.64
C SER A 139 -3.65 2.56 9.55
N ILE A 140 -4.31 1.78 8.69
CA ILE A 140 -3.66 1.11 7.56
C ILE A 140 -4.52 1.28 6.32
N GLY A 141 -3.87 1.49 5.18
CA GLY A 141 -4.55 1.61 3.90
C GLY A 141 -3.65 1.26 2.72
N GLY A 142 -4.28 0.88 1.61
CA GLY A 142 -3.63 0.82 0.30
C GLY A 142 -3.87 2.10 -0.49
N HIS A 143 -2.99 2.39 -1.44
CA HIS A 143 -3.14 3.55 -2.33
C HIS A 143 -2.84 3.20 -3.80
N PRO A 144 -3.48 2.18 -4.40
CA PRO A 144 -3.25 1.85 -5.80
C PRO A 144 -3.67 3.01 -6.71
N ALA A 145 -2.82 3.37 -7.66
CA ALA A 145 -3.27 4.13 -8.83
C ALA A 145 -3.36 3.19 -10.03
N PHE A 146 -4.38 3.42 -10.85
CA PHE A 146 -4.65 2.64 -12.06
C PHE A 146 -4.34 3.47 -13.29
N MET A 147 -3.85 2.81 -14.34
CA MET A 147 -3.73 3.44 -15.65
C MET A 147 -5.11 3.85 -16.15
N CYS A 148 -5.22 5.08 -16.66
CA CYS A 148 -6.44 5.60 -17.25
C CYS A 148 -6.06 6.68 -18.28
N PRO A 149 -6.42 6.53 -19.57
CA PRO A 149 -7.11 5.37 -20.16
C PRO A 149 -6.27 4.08 -20.14
N LEU A 150 -6.92 2.91 -20.10
CA LEU A 150 -6.25 1.61 -20.16
C LEU A 150 -5.85 1.23 -21.59
N MET A 151 -6.64 1.62 -22.60
CA MET A 151 -6.41 1.24 -23.99
C MET A 151 -6.15 2.47 -24.88
N VAL A 152 -5.42 2.23 -25.97
CA VAL A 152 -5.14 3.26 -26.98
C VAL A 152 -6.44 3.70 -27.64
N GLY A 153 -6.66 5.02 -27.68
CA GLY A 153 -7.83 5.64 -28.32
C GLY A 153 -8.96 6.00 -27.38
N GLU A 154 -8.91 5.54 -26.13
CA GLU A 154 -9.83 5.96 -25.07
C GLU A 154 -9.36 7.28 -24.41
N LYS A 155 -10.24 7.88 -23.62
CA LYS A 155 -10.01 9.12 -22.87
C LYS A 155 -10.36 8.94 -21.41
N LEU A 156 -9.87 9.83 -20.54
CA LEU A 156 -10.21 9.81 -19.12
C LEU A 156 -11.73 9.92 -18.89
N GLU A 157 -12.42 10.71 -19.72
CA GLU A 157 -13.86 10.93 -19.62
C GLU A 157 -14.70 9.69 -20.00
N ASP A 158 -14.09 8.67 -20.60
CA ASP A 158 -14.76 7.39 -20.89
C ASP A 158 -14.85 6.49 -19.64
N TYR A 159 -14.20 6.89 -18.54
CA TYR A 159 -14.09 6.12 -17.30
C TYR A 159 -14.86 6.77 -16.16
N TYR A 160 -15.43 5.94 -15.29
CA TYR A 160 -16.11 6.36 -14.08
C TYR A 160 -15.98 5.29 -13.01
N PHE A 161 -16.13 5.71 -11.74
CA PHE A 161 -16.31 4.77 -10.65
C PHE A 161 -17.80 4.48 -10.48
N GLU A 162 -18.15 3.20 -10.51
CA GLU A 162 -19.46 2.72 -10.11
C GLU A 162 -19.33 2.03 -8.75
N PHE A 163 -20.11 2.49 -7.78
CA PHE A 163 -20.23 1.84 -6.48
C PHE A 163 -21.41 0.88 -6.53
N ASN A 164 -21.30 -0.26 -5.85
CA ASN A 164 -22.34 -1.28 -5.83
C ASN A 164 -23.65 -0.82 -5.16
N GLN A 165 -23.61 0.33 -4.47
CA GLN A 165 -24.74 0.99 -3.84
C GLN A 165 -24.48 2.50 -3.76
N LYS A 166 -25.51 3.28 -3.42
CA LYS A 166 -25.36 4.72 -3.16
C LYS A 166 -24.62 4.92 -1.84
N GLU A 167 -23.40 5.45 -1.92
CA GLU A 167 -22.62 5.85 -0.76
C GLU A 167 -23.12 7.17 -0.18
N ASN A 168 -23.31 7.24 1.14
CA ASN A 168 -23.68 8.45 1.87
C ASN A 168 -22.59 8.70 2.93
N CYS A 169 -21.90 9.84 2.87
CA CYS A 169 -20.95 10.24 3.91
C CYS A 169 -21.46 11.50 4.60
N SER A 170 -21.35 11.57 5.93
CA SER A 170 -21.51 12.84 6.64
C SER A 170 -20.30 13.69 6.28
N LEU A 171 -20.52 14.85 5.65
CA LEU A 171 -19.44 15.83 5.42
C LEU A 171 -18.86 16.21 6.78
N MET A 172 -17.64 15.78 7.05
CA MET A 172 -16.87 16.26 8.20
C MET A 172 -16.10 17.49 7.73
N GLU A 173 -16.56 18.67 8.13
CA GLU A 173 -15.83 19.91 7.89
C GLU A 173 -14.49 19.84 8.63
N LEU A 174 -13.39 20.03 7.90
CA LEU A 174 -12.07 20.21 8.50
C LEU A 174 -12.06 21.61 9.12
N ASN A 175 -12.18 21.69 10.44
CA ASN A 175 -12.00 22.94 11.19
C ASN A 175 -10.55 23.43 11.14
#